data_AF-A0A7R9YQV2-F1
#
_entry.id   AF-A0A7R9YQV2-F1
#
_cell.length_a   1.000
_cell.length_b   1.000
_cell.length_c   1.000
_cell.angle_alpha   90.00
_cell.angle_beta   90.00
_cell.angle_gamma   90.00
#
_symmetry.space_group_name_H-M   'P 1'
#
loop_
_entity.id
_entity.type
_entity.pdbx_description
1 polymer ?
#
loop_
_entity_poly.entity_id
_entity_poly.type
_entity_poly.pdbx_seq_one_letter_code
_entity_poly.pdbx_strand_id
1 'polypeptide(L)'
;MDGEMQTAHESVLLQLLTERQDRKDTRVFAHAAAETQTVIKDVYKPESRGGAPQAQEPGFLEVFPKVASRPPRLLQDLESSLIDRLRANDKSASTAPLVTKERDPGMAANLSLDAHRHVFAEFIQGFTTYSSLLSAVQADFDIALNQGAACAAENVDLRARIHKEQARRDKAQSEMRSKIMAGELEYRKEAFARLQELKVRMDRAVKRAGIAERDLGTMQKDEQRMRDLVSKLTSQNAQLEALQKAEVDWAASETAPALASMPIGPLEPEDEVWLEQEYVSPEQPPVRADSTIACDPGQAGIADSPLA
;
A
#
# COMPACT_ATOMS: atom_id res chain seq x y z
N MET A 1 11.44 10.74 11.41
CA MET A 1 11.01 10.81 10.00
C MET A 1 11.48 9.55 9.26
N ASP A 2 11.47 8.41 9.93
CA ASP A 2 12.20 7.21 9.48
C ASP A 2 11.28 6.16 8.81
N GLY A 3 9.98 6.43 8.76
CA GLY A 3 8.97 5.53 8.17
C GLY A 3 8.80 5.63 6.65
N GLU A 4 9.13 6.77 6.03
CA GLU A 4 8.97 6.94 4.58
C GLU A 4 10.12 6.32 3.77
N MET A 5 11.31 6.18 4.37
CA MET A 5 12.45 5.55 3.69
C MET A 5 12.32 4.02 3.58
N GLN A 6 11.68 3.37 4.54
CA GLN A 6 11.50 1.91 4.50
C GLN A 6 10.48 1.47 3.44
N THR A 7 9.37 2.21 3.30
CA THR A 7 8.35 1.91 2.27
C THR A 7 8.85 2.10 0.85
N ALA A 8 9.74 3.09 0.63
CA ALA A 8 10.36 3.30 -0.68
C ALA A 8 11.32 2.15 -1.05
N HIS A 9 12.08 1.64 -0.07
CA HIS A 9 13.03 0.55 -0.28
C HIS A 9 12.34 -0.79 -0.61
N GLU A 10 11.21 -1.09 0.05
CA GLU A 10 10.43 -2.30 -0.21
C GLU A 10 9.76 -2.28 -1.58
N SER A 11 9.25 -1.12 -2.01
CA SER A 11 8.68 -0.93 -3.35
C SER A 11 9.71 -1.17 -4.46
N VAL A 12 10.94 -0.67 -4.29
CA VAL A 12 12.02 -0.84 -5.28
C VAL A 12 12.46 -2.30 -5.38
N LEU A 13 12.50 -3.02 -4.26
CA LEU A 13 12.86 -4.45 -4.24
C LEU A 13 11.80 -5.32 -4.92
N LEU A 14 10.52 -5.05 -4.69
CA LEU A 14 9.41 -5.72 -5.38
C LEU A 14 9.49 -5.48 -6.90
N GLN A 15 9.75 -4.23 -7.31
CA GLN A 15 9.84 -3.85 -8.72
C GLN A 15 11.03 -4.53 -9.43
N LEU A 16 12.18 -4.60 -8.77
CA LEU A 16 13.37 -5.32 -9.27
C LEU A 16 13.17 -6.84 -9.36
N LEU A 17 12.39 -7.42 -8.45
CA LEU A 17 12.06 -8.86 -8.48
C LEU A 17 11.08 -9.19 -9.61
N THR A 18 10.05 -8.37 -9.83
CA THR A 18 9.15 -8.52 -10.98
C THR A 18 9.88 -8.35 -12.31
N GLU A 19 10.73 -7.33 -12.45
CA GLU A 19 11.49 -7.13 -13.69
C GLU A 19 12.50 -8.27 -13.97
N ARG A 20 13.10 -8.86 -12.93
CA ARG A 20 13.99 -10.01 -13.09
C ARG A 20 13.25 -11.28 -13.49
N GLN A 21 12.02 -11.47 -12.99
CA GLN A 21 11.20 -12.63 -13.34
C GLN A 21 10.74 -12.52 -14.80
N ASP A 22 10.21 -11.37 -15.21
CA ASP A 22 9.72 -11.14 -16.57
C ASP A 22 10.85 -11.23 -17.63
N ARG A 23 12.06 -10.75 -17.31
CA ARG A 23 13.23 -10.87 -18.20
C ARG A 23 13.74 -12.30 -18.36
N LYS A 24 13.53 -13.17 -17.36
CA LYS A 24 13.91 -14.59 -17.44
C LYS A 24 12.88 -15.36 -18.27
N ASP A 25 11.60 -15.12 -18.01
CA ASP A 25 10.52 -15.82 -18.71
C ASP A 25 10.49 -15.44 -20.21
N THR A 26 10.64 -14.16 -20.54
CA THR A 26 10.73 -13.70 -21.94
C THR A 26 11.93 -14.27 -22.70
N ARG A 27 13.08 -14.48 -22.03
CA ARG A 27 14.25 -15.13 -22.65
C ARG A 27 14.05 -16.62 -22.87
N VAL A 28 13.37 -17.31 -21.96
CA VAL A 28 13.05 -18.75 -22.12
C VAL A 28 12.06 -18.96 -23.26
N PHE A 29 11.03 -18.11 -23.38
CA PHE A 29 10.10 -18.18 -24.50
C PHE A 29 10.73 -17.81 -25.85
N ALA A 30 11.65 -16.83 -25.87
CA ALA A 30 12.37 -16.48 -27.09
C ALA A 30 13.34 -17.59 -27.56
N HIS A 31 14.01 -18.28 -26.63
CA HIS A 31 14.89 -19.40 -26.95
C HIS A 31 14.10 -20.63 -27.44
N ALA A 32 12.99 -20.97 -26.78
CA ALA A 32 12.11 -22.05 -27.21
C ALA A 32 11.45 -21.77 -28.57
N ALA A 33 11.04 -20.53 -28.83
CA ALA A 33 10.52 -20.14 -30.14
C ALA A 33 11.58 -20.21 -31.24
N ALA A 34 12.83 -19.82 -30.96
CA ALA A 34 13.95 -19.93 -31.90
C ALA A 34 14.30 -21.39 -32.22
N GLU A 35 14.28 -22.29 -31.23
CA GLU A 35 14.50 -23.73 -31.44
C GLU A 35 13.38 -24.38 -32.27
N THR A 36 12.11 -23.98 -32.09
CA THR A 36 11.02 -24.52 -32.94
C THR A 36 11.11 -24.03 -34.40
N GLN A 37 11.62 -22.83 -34.66
CA GLN A 37 11.79 -22.31 -36.02
C GLN A 37 12.95 -22.95 -36.79
N THR A 38 14.03 -23.36 -36.13
CA THR A 38 15.15 -24.06 -36.80
C THR A 38 14.77 -25.50 -37.16
N VAL A 39 14.05 -26.19 -36.28
CA VAL A 39 13.57 -27.57 -36.53
C VAL A 39 12.62 -27.63 -37.74
N ILE A 40 11.76 -26.63 -37.93
CA ILE A 40 10.84 -26.59 -39.10
C ILE A 40 11.59 -26.26 -40.40
N LYS A 41 12.67 -25.47 -40.35
CA LYS A 41 13.48 -25.15 -41.54
C LYS A 41 14.32 -26.32 -42.04
N ASP A 42 14.80 -27.19 -41.15
CA ASP A 42 15.61 -28.35 -41.54
C ASP A 42 14.77 -29.49 -42.14
N VAL A 43 13.47 -29.56 -41.82
CA VAL A 43 12.53 -30.53 -42.43
C VAL A 43 12.19 -30.18 -43.90
N TYR A 44 12.37 -28.92 -44.31
CA TYR A 44 12.03 -28.43 -45.66
C TYR A 44 13.24 -28.20 -46.57
N LYS A 45 14.38 -28.80 -46.28
CA LYS A 45 15.55 -28.74 -47.16
C LYS A 45 15.48 -29.91 -48.17
N PRO A 46 15.01 -29.72 -49.42
CA PRO A 46 15.12 -30.76 -50.43
C PRO A 46 16.62 -31.01 -50.67
N GLU A 47 17.06 -32.24 -50.40
CA GLU A 47 18.38 -32.70 -50.83
C GLU A 47 18.46 -32.59 -52.36
N SER A 48 19.20 -31.60 -52.84
CA SER A 48 19.72 -31.54 -54.21
C SER A 48 20.75 -32.67 -54.38
N ARG A 49 20.27 -33.87 -54.70
CA ARG A 49 21.11 -35.01 -55.10
C ARG A 49 20.68 -35.50 -56.48
N GLY A 50 21.61 -35.42 -57.43
CA GLY A 50 21.62 -36.26 -58.62
C GLY A 50 21.31 -35.55 -59.93
N GLY A 51 22.36 -35.11 -60.63
CA GLY A 51 22.29 -34.88 -62.07
C GLY A 51 21.96 -36.17 -62.81
N ALA A 52 21.03 -36.09 -63.75
CA ALA A 52 20.67 -37.17 -64.65
C ALA A 52 21.78 -37.40 -65.69
N PRO A 53 22.20 -38.66 -65.95
CA PRO A 53 22.88 -38.97 -67.20
C PRO A 53 21.83 -39.05 -68.31
N GLN A 54 22.06 -38.31 -69.40
CA GLN A 54 21.42 -38.59 -70.69
C GLN A 54 21.88 -39.97 -71.17
N ALA A 55 20.97 -40.93 -71.29
CA ALA A 55 21.14 -42.12 -72.10
C ALA A 55 19.78 -42.69 -72.52
N GLN A 56 19.43 -42.39 -73.77
CA GLN A 56 18.74 -43.25 -74.75
C GLN A 56 17.52 -44.07 -74.28
N GLU A 57 16.34 -43.69 -74.81
CA GLU A 57 15.24 -44.63 -75.05
C GLU A 57 15.71 -45.83 -75.88
N PRO A 58 15.16 -47.00 -75.59
CA PRO A 58 14.22 -47.55 -76.57
C PRO A 58 12.96 -48.13 -75.90
N GLY A 59 11.79 -47.69 -76.35
CA GLY A 59 10.53 -48.38 -76.09
C GLY A 59 9.55 -47.68 -75.15
N PHE A 60 9.51 -46.35 -75.14
CA PHE A 60 8.34 -45.65 -74.62
C PHE A 60 7.16 -45.99 -75.56
N LEU A 61 6.35 -46.96 -75.14
CA LEU A 61 5.02 -47.17 -75.66
C LEU A 61 4.23 -45.87 -75.44
N GLU A 62 4.31 -44.95 -76.41
CA GLU A 62 3.38 -43.82 -76.54
C GLU A 62 1.97 -44.40 -76.83
N VAL A 63 1.31 -44.98 -75.82
CA VAL A 63 -0.10 -45.45 -75.91
C VAL A 63 -1.09 -44.36 -75.53
N PHE A 64 -0.67 -43.09 -75.60
CA PHE A 64 -1.58 -41.97 -75.41
C PHE A 64 -1.62 -41.13 -76.67
N PRO A 65 -2.77 -41.07 -77.38
CA PRO A 65 -2.90 -40.18 -78.52
C PRO A 65 -2.68 -38.73 -78.06
N LYS A 66 -1.69 -38.06 -78.64
CA LYS A 66 -1.32 -36.63 -78.41
C LYS A 66 -2.42 -35.62 -78.82
N VAL A 67 -3.62 -36.11 -79.16
CA VAL A 67 -4.77 -35.32 -79.63
C VAL A 67 -6.01 -35.67 -78.81
N ALA A 68 -5.98 -35.38 -77.52
CA ALA A 68 -7.18 -35.37 -76.69
C ALA A 68 -7.18 -34.09 -75.86
N SER A 69 -7.66 -32.99 -76.44
CA SER A 69 -8.05 -31.80 -75.67
C SER A 69 -9.20 -32.08 -74.70
N ARG A 70 -9.87 -33.25 -74.85
CA ARG A 70 -10.90 -33.73 -73.95
C ARG A 70 -10.30 -34.72 -72.95
N PRO A 71 -10.58 -34.56 -71.64
CA PRO A 71 -10.16 -35.53 -70.65
C PRO A 71 -10.76 -36.90 -70.99
N PRO A 72 -10.02 -38.01 -70.77
CA PRO A 72 -10.53 -39.35 -71.00
C PRO A 72 -11.83 -39.58 -70.22
N ARG A 73 -12.75 -40.34 -70.83
CA ARG A 73 -14.13 -40.50 -70.34
C ARG A 73 -14.21 -41.01 -68.90
N LEU A 74 -13.30 -41.92 -68.51
CA LEU A 74 -13.18 -42.39 -67.13
C LEU A 74 -12.89 -41.25 -66.15
N LEU A 75 -12.00 -40.30 -66.49
CA LEU A 75 -11.73 -39.15 -65.62
C LEU A 75 -12.95 -38.22 -65.52
N GLN A 76 -13.68 -38.00 -66.62
CA GLN A 76 -14.92 -37.22 -66.59
C GLN A 76 -15.97 -37.85 -65.68
N ASP A 77 -16.13 -39.17 -65.77
CA ASP A 77 -17.08 -39.93 -64.97
C ASP A 77 -16.69 -39.88 -63.47
N LEU A 78 -15.41 -40.05 -63.15
CA LEU A 78 -14.89 -39.96 -61.77
C LEU A 78 -15.00 -38.55 -61.18
N GLU A 79 -14.72 -37.50 -61.96
CA GLU A 79 -14.89 -36.11 -61.55
C GLU A 79 -16.36 -35.80 -61.25
N SER A 80 -17.28 -36.28 -62.10
CA SER A 80 -18.72 -36.12 -61.86
C SER A 80 -19.19 -36.83 -60.59
N SER A 81 -18.74 -38.08 -60.37
CA SER A 81 -18.99 -38.87 -59.16
C SER A 81 -18.46 -38.15 -57.91
N LEU A 82 -17.25 -37.58 -57.99
CA LEU A 82 -16.65 -36.83 -56.88
C LEU A 82 -17.45 -35.58 -56.55
N ILE A 83 -17.82 -34.77 -57.55
CA ILE A 83 -18.58 -33.54 -57.34
C ILE A 83 -19.94 -33.84 -56.69
N ASP A 84 -20.62 -34.88 -57.15
CA ASP A 84 -21.93 -35.27 -56.63
C ASP A 84 -21.82 -35.79 -55.18
N ARG A 85 -20.78 -36.58 -54.88
CA ARG A 85 -20.50 -37.06 -53.52
C ARG A 85 -20.11 -35.93 -52.57
N LEU A 86 -19.24 -35.00 -53.00
CA LEU A 86 -18.88 -33.84 -52.19
C LEU A 86 -20.10 -32.95 -51.90
N ARG A 87 -20.98 -32.75 -52.88
CA ARG A 87 -22.24 -32.02 -52.68
C ARG A 87 -23.20 -32.75 -51.74
N ALA A 88 -23.29 -34.07 -51.82
CA ALA A 88 -24.09 -34.88 -50.89
C ALA A 88 -23.52 -34.80 -49.47
N ASN A 89 -22.20 -34.83 -49.34
CA ASN A 89 -21.48 -34.76 -48.08
C ASN A 89 -21.54 -33.36 -47.45
N ASP A 90 -21.52 -32.30 -48.26
CA ASP A 90 -21.77 -30.94 -47.77
C ASP A 90 -23.21 -30.76 -47.26
N LYS A 91 -24.18 -31.49 -47.82
CA LYS A 91 -25.57 -31.49 -47.32
C LYS A 91 -25.69 -32.28 -46.02
N SER A 92 -24.99 -33.40 -45.87
CA SER A 92 -25.04 -34.22 -44.64
C SER A 92 -24.20 -33.64 -43.49
N ALA A 93 -23.14 -32.89 -43.78
CA ALA A 93 -22.31 -32.20 -42.79
C ALA A 93 -22.96 -30.91 -42.22
N SER A 94 -24.09 -30.46 -42.79
CA SER A 94 -24.84 -29.30 -42.31
C SER A 94 -25.84 -29.74 -41.24
N THR A 95 -25.53 -29.47 -39.99
CA THR A 95 -26.35 -29.88 -38.83
C THR A 95 -27.51 -28.94 -38.51
N ALA A 96 -27.61 -27.78 -39.17
CA ALA A 96 -28.66 -26.78 -38.93
C ALA A 96 -29.67 -26.69 -40.11
N PRO A 97 -30.99 -26.69 -39.85
CA PRO A 97 -31.99 -26.70 -40.91
C PRO A 97 -32.23 -25.32 -41.55
N LEU A 98 -31.89 -24.20 -40.92
CA LEU A 98 -32.15 -22.87 -41.50
C LEU A 98 -31.12 -21.82 -41.02
N VAL A 99 -30.46 -21.18 -42.00
CA VAL A 99 -29.80 -19.86 -41.97
C VAL A 99 -28.36 -19.77 -41.42
N THR A 100 -27.93 -20.54 -40.43
CA THR A 100 -26.51 -20.55 -40.01
C THR A 100 -25.91 -21.93 -40.19
N LYS A 101 -25.19 -22.15 -41.30
CA LYS A 101 -24.38 -23.34 -41.53
C LYS A 101 -23.21 -23.36 -40.53
N GLU A 102 -23.48 -23.73 -39.28
CA GLU A 102 -22.41 -24.22 -38.42
C GLU A 102 -21.97 -25.57 -38.96
N ARG A 103 -20.91 -25.53 -39.76
CA ARG A 103 -20.25 -26.72 -40.29
C ARG A 103 -19.38 -27.25 -39.17
N ASP A 104 -19.59 -28.49 -38.74
CA ASP A 104 -18.60 -29.16 -37.91
C ASP A 104 -17.37 -29.44 -38.80
N PRO A 105 -16.23 -28.74 -38.57
CA PRO A 105 -15.07 -28.86 -39.44
C PRO A 105 -14.47 -30.27 -39.39
N GLY A 106 -14.63 -31.01 -38.28
CA GLY A 106 -14.15 -32.38 -38.15
C GLY A 106 -15.00 -33.36 -38.98
N MET A 107 -16.33 -33.27 -38.85
CA MET A 107 -17.25 -34.15 -39.59
C MET A 107 -17.21 -33.89 -41.10
N ALA A 108 -17.10 -32.64 -41.52
CA ALA A 108 -17.07 -32.29 -42.93
C ALA A 108 -15.76 -32.69 -43.63
N ALA A 109 -14.62 -32.62 -42.93
CA ALA A 109 -13.34 -33.09 -43.45
C ALA A 109 -13.33 -34.61 -43.63
N ASN A 110 -13.87 -35.36 -42.66
CA ASN A 110 -13.97 -36.82 -42.72
C ASN A 110 -14.87 -37.29 -43.88
N LEU A 111 -16.05 -36.66 -44.04
CA LEU A 111 -16.95 -36.96 -45.14
C LEU A 111 -16.34 -36.62 -46.51
N SER A 112 -15.60 -35.51 -46.63
CA SER A 112 -14.87 -35.19 -47.86
C SER A 112 -13.83 -36.26 -48.18
N LEU A 113 -13.09 -36.73 -47.18
CA LEU A 113 -12.05 -37.75 -47.33
C LEU A 113 -12.66 -39.09 -47.78
N ASP A 114 -13.83 -39.47 -47.25
CA ASP A 114 -14.56 -40.66 -47.68
C ASP A 114 -15.07 -40.57 -49.13
N ALA A 115 -15.48 -39.39 -49.60
CA ALA A 115 -15.79 -39.19 -51.02
C ALA A 115 -14.58 -39.46 -51.92
N HIS A 116 -13.41 -38.95 -51.54
CA HIS A 116 -12.17 -39.20 -52.28
C HIS A 116 -11.74 -40.67 -52.25
N ARG A 117 -11.89 -41.37 -51.10
CA ARG A 117 -11.63 -42.81 -50.99
C ARG A 117 -12.50 -43.63 -51.95
N HIS A 118 -13.77 -43.26 -52.05
CA HIS A 118 -14.70 -43.99 -52.89
C HIS A 118 -14.42 -43.79 -54.39
N VAL A 119 -14.09 -42.55 -54.80
CA VAL A 119 -13.71 -42.26 -56.18
C VAL A 119 -12.35 -42.90 -56.52
N PHE A 120 -11.43 -43.01 -55.56
CA PHE A 120 -10.18 -43.72 -55.75
C PHE A 120 -10.41 -45.24 -55.95
N ALA A 121 -11.35 -45.84 -55.22
CA ALA A 121 -11.75 -47.23 -55.45
C ALA A 121 -12.38 -47.44 -56.84
N GLU A 122 -13.26 -46.52 -57.29
CA GLU A 122 -13.83 -46.52 -58.65
C GLU A 122 -12.74 -46.37 -59.73
N PHE A 123 -11.73 -45.52 -59.48
CA PHE A 123 -10.56 -45.37 -60.35
C PHE A 123 -9.77 -46.68 -60.48
N ILE A 124 -9.51 -47.36 -59.36
CA ILE A 124 -8.77 -48.64 -59.34
C ILE A 124 -9.51 -49.73 -60.10
N GLN A 125 -10.85 -49.77 -60.01
CA GLN A 125 -11.67 -50.70 -60.79
C GLN A 125 -11.61 -50.41 -62.29
N GLY A 126 -11.44 -49.15 -62.70
CA GLY A 126 -11.25 -48.75 -64.09
C GLY A 126 -9.91 -49.19 -64.70
N PHE A 127 -8.88 -49.42 -63.88
CA PHE A 127 -7.54 -49.83 -64.31
C PHE A 127 -7.26 -51.32 -63.99
N THR A 128 -7.95 -52.22 -64.69
CA THR A 128 -7.88 -53.67 -64.45
C THR A 128 -6.47 -54.26 -64.52
N THR A 129 -5.59 -53.74 -65.39
CA THR A 129 -4.21 -54.22 -65.55
C THR A 129 -3.31 -53.90 -64.35
N TYR A 130 -3.53 -52.78 -63.67
CA TYR A 130 -2.72 -52.32 -62.52
C TYR A 130 -3.47 -52.38 -61.19
N SER A 131 -4.65 -52.99 -61.20
CA SER A 131 -5.59 -53.00 -60.07
C SER A 131 -4.97 -53.57 -58.79
N SER A 132 -4.15 -54.63 -58.87
CA SER A 132 -3.49 -55.21 -57.69
C SER A 132 -2.48 -54.26 -57.05
N LEU A 133 -1.66 -53.58 -57.85
CA LEU A 133 -0.67 -52.61 -57.36
C LEU A 133 -1.36 -51.39 -56.76
N LEU A 134 -2.37 -50.84 -57.45
CA LEU A 134 -3.09 -49.66 -56.97
C LEU A 134 -3.92 -49.97 -55.72
N SER A 135 -4.46 -51.18 -55.59
CA SER A 135 -5.16 -51.62 -54.37
C SER A 135 -4.21 -51.77 -53.18
N ALA A 136 -2.98 -52.23 -53.40
CA ALA A 136 -1.97 -52.29 -52.34
C ALA A 136 -1.57 -50.89 -51.87
N VAL A 137 -1.34 -49.97 -52.81
CA VAL A 137 -1.06 -48.55 -52.51
C VAL A 137 -2.25 -47.91 -51.77
N GLN A 138 -3.49 -48.18 -52.18
CA GLN A 138 -4.68 -47.71 -51.48
C GLN A 138 -4.70 -48.19 -50.02
N ALA A 139 -4.45 -49.49 -49.79
CA ALA A 139 -4.48 -50.06 -48.45
C ALA A 139 -3.44 -49.39 -47.53
N ASP A 140 -2.22 -49.17 -48.01
CA ASP A 140 -1.16 -48.50 -47.24
C ASP A 140 -1.52 -47.03 -46.95
N PHE A 141 -2.07 -46.31 -47.94
CA PHE A 141 -2.56 -44.95 -47.76
C PHE A 141 -3.70 -44.87 -46.75
N ASP A 142 -4.65 -45.82 -46.80
CA ASP A 142 -5.79 -45.84 -45.88
C ASP A 142 -5.34 -46.14 -44.44
N ILE A 143 -4.36 -47.01 -44.24
CA ILE A 143 -3.76 -47.26 -42.94
C ILE A 143 -3.09 -45.99 -42.41
N ALA A 144 -2.27 -45.32 -43.22
CA ALA A 144 -1.58 -44.09 -42.83
C ALA A 144 -2.56 -42.94 -42.52
N LEU A 145 -3.62 -42.79 -43.33
CA LEU A 145 -4.67 -41.79 -43.10
C LEU A 145 -5.45 -42.06 -41.82
N ASN A 146 -5.82 -43.31 -41.55
CA ASN A 146 -6.54 -43.67 -40.33
C ASN A 146 -5.67 -43.47 -39.07
N GLN A 147 -4.38 -43.80 -39.13
CA GLN A 147 -3.44 -43.53 -38.05
C GLN A 147 -3.26 -42.02 -37.84
N GLY A 148 -3.08 -41.25 -38.92
CA GLY A 148 -2.97 -39.79 -38.85
C GLY A 148 -4.22 -39.12 -38.26
N ALA A 149 -5.42 -39.57 -38.67
CA ALA A 149 -6.69 -39.09 -38.12
C ALA A 149 -6.84 -39.41 -36.62
N ALA A 150 -6.46 -40.63 -36.20
CA ALA A 150 -6.48 -41.02 -34.79
C ALA A 150 -5.51 -40.16 -33.95
N CYS A 151 -4.27 -39.96 -34.43
CA CYS A 151 -3.28 -39.13 -33.74
C CYS A 151 -3.69 -37.65 -33.68
N ALA A 152 -4.37 -37.13 -34.70
CA ALA A 152 -4.91 -35.77 -34.72
C ALA A 152 -6.03 -35.62 -33.69
N ALA A 153 -6.96 -36.57 -33.62
CA ALA A 153 -8.04 -36.58 -32.63
C ALA A 153 -7.50 -36.65 -31.19
N GLU A 154 -6.50 -37.51 -30.94
CA GLU A 154 -5.84 -37.59 -29.65
C GLU A 154 -5.13 -36.28 -29.28
N ASN A 155 -4.45 -35.63 -30.23
CA ASN A 155 -3.81 -34.34 -30.00
C ASN A 155 -4.82 -33.25 -29.59
N VAL A 156 -5.99 -33.22 -30.24
CA VAL A 156 -7.06 -32.27 -29.89
C VAL A 156 -7.58 -32.54 -28.48
N ASP A 157 -7.83 -33.81 -28.12
CA ASP A 157 -8.27 -34.19 -26.78
C ASP A 157 -7.20 -33.85 -25.72
N LEU A 158 -5.93 -34.16 -25.98
CA LEU A 158 -4.82 -33.80 -25.09
C LEU A 158 -4.73 -32.29 -24.88
N ARG A 159 -4.85 -31.48 -25.93
CA ARG A 159 -4.87 -30.02 -25.82
C ARG A 159 -6.06 -29.53 -25.00
N ALA A 160 -7.25 -30.11 -25.20
CA ALA A 160 -8.44 -29.78 -24.43
C ALA A 160 -8.25 -30.13 -22.93
N ARG A 161 -7.66 -31.28 -22.63
CA ARG A 161 -7.31 -31.69 -21.25
C ARG A 161 -6.29 -30.75 -20.62
N ILE A 162 -5.24 -30.38 -21.35
CA ILE A 162 -4.23 -29.42 -20.88
C ILE A 162 -4.88 -28.08 -20.54
N HIS A 163 -5.73 -27.56 -21.43
CA HIS A 163 -6.43 -26.29 -21.20
C HIS A 163 -7.34 -26.37 -19.98
N LYS A 164 -8.08 -27.48 -19.81
CA LYS A 164 -8.93 -27.71 -18.63
C LYS A 164 -8.12 -27.76 -17.33
N GLU A 165 -6.97 -28.44 -17.35
CA GLU A 165 -6.09 -28.51 -16.18
C GLU A 165 -5.39 -27.18 -15.87
N GLN A 166 -5.01 -26.41 -16.89
CA GLN A 166 -4.50 -25.05 -16.73
C GLN A 166 -5.56 -24.15 -16.09
N ALA A 167 -6.78 -24.12 -16.60
CA ALA A 167 -7.88 -23.37 -16.01
C ALA A 167 -8.15 -23.76 -14.54
N ARG A 168 -8.04 -25.06 -14.21
CA ARG A 168 -8.15 -25.54 -12.83
C ARG A 168 -7.01 -25.01 -11.94
N ARG A 169 -5.77 -25.01 -12.43
CA ARG A 169 -4.61 -24.48 -11.71
C ARG A 169 -4.72 -22.98 -11.50
N ASP A 170 -5.10 -22.23 -12.53
CA ASP A 170 -5.26 -20.78 -12.46
C ASP A 170 -6.34 -20.38 -11.44
N LYS A 171 -7.46 -21.11 -11.45
CA LYS A 171 -8.51 -20.95 -10.44
C LYS A 171 -7.97 -21.20 -9.03
N ALA A 172 -7.29 -22.32 -8.80
CA ALA A 172 -6.71 -22.64 -7.50
C ALA A 172 -5.68 -21.59 -7.02
N GLN A 173 -4.85 -21.08 -7.94
CA GLN A 173 -3.91 -19.99 -7.63
C GLN A 173 -4.64 -18.69 -7.27
N SER A 174 -5.69 -18.34 -8.01
CA SER A 174 -6.49 -17.14 -7.71
C SER A 174 -7.16 -17.22 -6.33
N GLU A 175 -7.69 -18.39 -5.96
CA GLU A 175 -8.29 -18.64 -4.65
C GLU A 175 -7.26 -18.58 -3.51
N MET A 176 -6.05 -19.10 -3.74
CA MET A 176 -4.93 -18.97 -2.81
C MET A 176 -4.54 -17.50 -2.59
N ARG A 177 -4.38 -16.74 -3.68
CA ARG A 177 -4.05 -15.31 -3.60
C ARG A 177 -5.14 -14.52 -2.88
N SER A 178 -6.42 -14.81 -3.14
CA SER A 178 -7.52 -14.13 -2.44
C SER A 178 -7.53 -14.46 -0.94
N LYS A 179 -7.22 -15.70 -0.55
CA LYS A 179 -7.12 -16.09 0.87
C LYS A 179 -5.97 -15.38 1.58
N ILE A 180 -4.81 -15.28 0.94
CA ILE A 180 -3.65 -14.54 1.48
C ILE A 180 -4.01 -13.07 1.67
N MET A 181 -4.56 -12.43 0.64
CA MET A 181 -4.96 -11.01 0.70
C MET A 181 -6.03 -10.76 1.78
N ALA A 182 -6.99 -11.68 1.95
CA ALA A 182 -7.98 -11.60 3.02
C ALA A 182 -7.32 -11.68 4.41
N GLY A 183 -6.41 -12.63 4.61
CA GLY A 183 -5.66 -12.77 5.87
C GLY A 183 -4.78 -11.55 6.19
N GLU A 184 -4.09 -10.99 5.19
CA GLU A 184 -3.29 -9.77 5.37
C GLU A 184 -4.17 -8.56 5.75
N LEU A 185 -5.35 -8.45 5.15
CA LEU A 185 -6.28 -7.36 5.43
C LEU A 185 -6.83 -7.44 6.85
N GLU A 186 -7.10 -8.65 7.34
CA GLU A 186 -7.51 -8.90 8.73
C GLU A 186 -6.39 -8.55 9.71
N TYR A 187 -5.17 -8.99 9.45
CA TYR A 187 -3.99 -8.63 10.24
C TYR A 187 -3.77 -7.10 10.28
N ARG A 188 -3.87 -6.42 9.14
CA ARG A 188 -3.75 -4.95 9.08
C ARG A 188 -4.83 -4.27 9.91
N LYS A 189 -6.09 -4.72 9.83
CA LYS A 189 -7.18 -4.19 10.65
C LYS A 189 -6.89 -4.32 12.14
N GLU A 190 -6.43 -5.49 12.60
CA GLU A 190 -6.05 -5.70 13.99
C GLU A 190 -4.89 -4.81 14.42
N ALA A 191 -3.86 -4.68 13.58
CA ALA A 191 -2.72 -3.82 13.85
C ALA A 191 -3.14 -2.34 13.97
N PHE A 192 -3.99 -1.85 13.08
CA PHE A 192 -4.53 -0.49 13.14
C PHE A 192 -5.40 -0.26 14.39
N ALA A 193 -6.23 -1.24 14.76
CA ALA A 193 -7.04 -1.16 15.98
C ALA A 193 -6.15 -1.05 17.23
N ARG A 194 -5.08 -1.86 17.32
CA ARG A 194 -4.10 -1.78 18.42
C ARG A 194 -3.38 -0.44 18.45
N LEU A 195 -2.94 0.07 17.31
CA LEU A 195 -2.31 1.38 17.22
C LEU A 195 -3.24 2.51 17.68
N GLN A 196 -4.52 2.46 17.28
CA GLN A 196 -5.52 3.43 17.71
C GLN A 196 -5.78 3.36 19.21
N GLU A 197 -5.87 2.15 19.78
CA GLU A 197 -6.01 1.97 21.22
C GLU A 197 -4.82 2.56 21.99
N LEU A 198 -3.60 2.26 21.55
CA LEU A 198 -2.38 2.81 22.15
C LEU A 198 -2.34 4.34 22.06
N LYS A 199 -2.74 4.92 20.93
CA LYS A 199 -2.85 6.37 20.77
C LYS A 199 -3.84 6.97 21.76
N VAL A 200 -5.02 6.37 21.92
CA VAL A 200 -6.02 6.84 22.91
C VAL A 200 -5.48 6.74 24.34
N ARG A 201 -4.76 5.66 24.67
CA ARG A 201 -4.12 5.51 25.99
C ARG A 201 -3.04 6.58 26.22
N MET A 202 -2.22 6.86 25.21
CA MET A 202 -1.21 7.92 25.25
C MET A 202 -1.87 9.28 25.45
N ASP A 203 -2.88 9.64 24.66
CA ASP A 203 -3.59 10.91 24.78
C ASP A 203 -4.20 11.11 26.18
N ARG A 204 -4.75 10.04 26.76
CA ARG A 204 -5.24 10.06 28.16
C ARG A 204 -4.11 10.23 29.17
N ALA A 205 -2.95 9.63 28.95
CA ALA A 205 -1.79 9.82 29.82
C ALA A 205 -1.26 11.26 29.73
N VAL A 206 -1.12 11.82 28.53
CA VAL A 206 -0.72 13.22 28.30
C VAL A 206 -1.69 14.19 28.96
N LYS A 207 -3.01 13.97 28.83
CA LYS A 207 -4.01 14.80 29.50
C LYS A 207 -3.87 14.75 31.03
N ARG A 208 -3.66 13.56 31.60
CA ARG A 208 -3.46 13.39 33.05
C ARG A 208 -2.17 14.07 33.53
N ALA A 209 -1.08 13.92 32.79
CA ALA A 209 0.18 14.59 33.09
C ALA A 209 0.01 16.12 33.05
N GLY A 210 -0.63 16.67 32.02
CA GLY A 210 -0.88 18.11 31.93
C GLY A 210 -1.85 18.65 32.99
N ILE A 211 -2.74 17.84 33.57
CA ILE A 211 -3.54 18.23 34.75
C ILE A 211 -2.63 18.26 35.98
N ALA A 212 -1.87 17.18 36.22
CA ALA A 212 -0.95 17.09 37.36
C ALA A 212 0.11 18.20 37.36
N GLU A 213 0.63 18.59 36.20
CA GLU A 213 1.55 19.73 36.07
C GLU A 213 0.90 21.06 36.44
N ARG A 214 -0.37 21.28 36.07
CA ARG A 214 -1.11 22.49 36.48
C ARG A 214 -1.34 22.50 37.98
N ASP A 215 -1.77 21.37 38.55
CA ASP A 215 -2.01 21.24 39.99
C ASP A 215 -0.71 21.49 40.77
N LEU A 216 0.41 20.90 40.34
CA LEU A 216 1.73 21.15 40.91
C LEU A 216 2.09 22.64 40.85
N GLY A 217 1.85 23.31 39.72
CA GLY A 217 2.06 24.74 39.59
C GLY A 217 1.18 25.59 40.53
N THR A 218 -0.05 25.16 40.82
CA THR A 218 -0.89 25.84 41.83
C THR A 218 -0.37 25.63 43.25
N MET A 219 0.00 24.40 43.60
CA MET A 219 0.54 24.06 44.91
C MET A 219 1.86 24.79 45.19
N GLN A 220 2.72 24.95 44.19
CA GLN A 220 3.95 25.75 44.31
C GLN A 220 3.68 27.22 44.58
N LYS A 221 2.65 27.81 43.96
CA LYS A 221 2.25 29.20 44.23
C LYS A 221 1.68 29.37 45.63
N ASP A 222 0.85 28.43 46.06
CA ASP A 222 0.31 28.43 47.43
C ASP A 222 1.41 28.23 48.47
N GLU A 223 2.35 27.32 48.22
CA GLU A 223 3.54 27.14 49.05
C GLU A 223 4.35 28.44 49.18
N GLN A 224 4.61 29.13 48.05
CA GLN A 224 5.32 30.40 48.07
C GLN A 224 4.55 31.46 48.86
N ARG A 225 3.23 31.57 48.67
CA ARG A 225 2.37 32.50 49.43
C ARG A 225 2.41 32.22 50.92
N MET A 226 2.38 30.95 51.33
CA MET A 226 2.48 30.55 52.73
C MET A 226 3.86 30.88 53.30
N ARG A 227 4.95 30.66 52.54
CA ARG A 227 6.31 31.07 52.95
C ARG A 227 6.40 32.59 53.14
N ASP A 228 5.81 33.39 52.25
CA ASP A 228 5.77 34.85 52.37
C ASP A 228 4.95 35.31 53.58
N LEU A 229 3.87 34.59 53.91
CA LEU A 229 3.06 34.88 55.10
C LEU A 229 3.81 34.51 56.38
N VAL A 230 4.49 33.37 56.41
CA VAL A 230 5.35 32.97 57.54
C VAL A 230 6.45 34.00 57.75
N SER A 231 7.14 34.45 56.69
CA SER A 231 8.20 35.46 56.83
C SER A 231 7.67 36.79 57.39
N LYS A 232 6.49 37.24 56.93
CA LYS A 232 5.80 38.42 57.50
C LYS A 232 5.42 38.24 58.97
N LEU A 233 4.88 37.09 59.35
CA LEU A 233 4.53 36.82 60.75
C LEU A 233 5.79 36.75 61.63
N THR A 234 6.89 36.18 61.12
CA THR A 234 8.16 36.15 61.86
C THR A 234 8.74 37.54 62.07
N SER A 235 8.66 38.43 61.07
CA SER A 235 9.14 39.80 61.23
C SER A 235 8.24 40.62 62.16
N GLN A 236 6.92 40.46 62.07
CA GLN A 236 5.97 41.06 63.01
C GLN A 236 6.19 40.57 64.44
N ASN A 237 6.40 39.27 64.64
CA ASN A 237 6.69 38.73 65.97
C ASN A 237 8.01 39.29 66.52
N ALA A 238 9.07 39.38 65.71
CA ALA A 238 10.32 40.01 66.12
C ALA A 238 10.15 41.50 66.49
N GLN A 239 9.29 42.24 65.77
CA GLN A 239 8.94 43.62 66.12
C GLN A 239 8.18 43.70 67.45
N LEU A 240 7.21 42.82 67.68
CA LEU A 240 6.47 42.76 68.94
C LEU A 240 7.39 42.39 70.12
N GLU A 241 8.31 41.43 69.94
CA GLU A 241 9.32 41.11 70.94
C GLU A 241 10.25 42.29 71.23
N ALA A 242 10.61 43.08 70.22
CA ALA A 242 11.41 44.30 70.40
C ALA A 242 10.64 45.40 71.14
N LEU A 243 9.36 45.61 70.79
CA LEU A 243 8.47 46.55 71.48
C LEU A 243 8.25 46.12 72.94
N GLN A 244 8.00 44.84 73.20
CA GLN A 244 7.85 44.32 74.55
C GLN A 244 9.12 44.52 75.38
N LYS A 245 10.31 44.31 74.80
CA LYS A 245 11.58 44.62 75.48
C LYS A 245 11.70 46.12 75.77
N ALA A 246 11.39 46.98 74.80
CA ALA A 246 11.40 48.43 74.99
C ALA A 246 10.40 48.90 76.06
N GLU A 247 9.21 48.28 76.15
CA GLU A 247 8.24 48.53 77.21
C GLU A 247 8.76 48.10 78.58
N VAL A 248 9.40 46.93 78.68
CA VAL A 248 10.04 46.46 79.92
C VAL A 248 11.18 47.39 80.33
N ASP A 249 12.03 47.81 79.39
CA ASP A 249 13.13 48.73 79.62
C ASP A 249 12.61 50.13 80.03
N TRP A 250 11.53 50.61 79.40
CA TRP A 250 10.85 51.85 79.79
C TRP A 250 10.23 51.75 81.18
N ALA A 251 9.53 50.65 81.50
CA ALA A 251 8.95 50.41 82.82
C ALA A 251 10.01 50.31 83.93
N ALA A 252 11.23 49.89 83.58
CA ALA A 252 12.38 49.85 84.49
C ALA A 252 13.12 51.20 84.61
N SER A 253 12.79 52.21 83.80
CA SER A 253 13.37 53.56 83.85
C SER A 253 12.89 54.34 85.09
N GLU A 254 13.76 55.18 85.66
CA GLU A 254 13.48 56.00 86.85
C GLU A 254 12.29 56.97 86.67
N THR A 255 11.92 57.29 85.44
CA THR A 255 10.83 58.23 85.08
C THR A 255 9.45 57.57 85.00
N ALA A 256 9.36 56.26 84.76
CA ALA A 256 8.10 55.54 84.61
C ALA A 256 7.27 55.45 85.92
N PRO A 257 7.83 55.14 87.11
CA PRO A 257 7.06 55.16 88.35
C PRO A 257 6.66 56.58 88.79
N ALA A 258 7.38 57.62 88.34
CA ALA A 258 7.04 59.02 88.58
C ALA A 258 5.84 59.49 87.73
N LEU A 259 5.71 59.01 86.48
CA LEU A 259 4.56 59.29 85.60
C LEU A 259 3.32 58.47 86.00
N ALA A 260 3.48 57.21 86.40
CA ALA A 260 2.38 56.36 86.86
C ALA A 260 1.70 56.85 88.15
N SER A 261 2.35 57.76 88.90
CA SER A 261 1.83 58.39 90.10
C SER A 261 1.27 59.81 89.88
N MET A 262 1.22 60.30 88.62
CA MET A 262 0.54 61.56 88.29
C MET A 262 -0.98 61.36 88.27
N PRO A 263 -1.77 62.23 88.94
CA PRO A 263 -3.22 62.16 88.91
C PRO A 263 -3.73 62.66 87.55
N ILE A 264 -4.01 61.74 86.63
CA ILE A 264 -4.67 62.05 85.36
C ILE A 264 -6.16 62.25 85.66
N GLY A 265 -6.60 63.51 85.73
CA GLY A 265 -8.02 63.88 85.76
C GLY A 265 -8.64 63.87 84.36
N PRO A 266 -9.99 63.94 84.25
CA PRO A 266 -10.65 64.08 82.94
C PRO A 266 -10.18 65.36 82.23
N LEU A 267 -10.01 65.28 80.90
CA LEU A 267 -9.55 66.40 80.07
C LEU A 267 -10.45 67.63 80.30
N GLU A 268 -9.82 68.79 80.54
CA GLU A 268 -10.55 70.05 80.59
C GLU A 268 -10.95 70.46 79.15
N PRO A 269 -12.11 71.10 78.95
CA PRO A 269 -12.62 71.46 77.60
C PRO A 269 -11.66 72.35 76.79
N GLU A 270 -10.77 73.08 77.46
CA GLU A 270 -9.79 73.96 76.85
C GLU A 270 -8.63 73.17 76.19
N ASP A 271 -8.29 72.01 76.76
CA ASP A 271 -7.26 71.11 76.25
C ASP A 271 -7.77 70.31 75.04
N GLU A 272 -9.07 69.98 74.98
CA GLU A 272 -9.71 69.37 73.80
C GLU A 272 -9.63 70.30 72.58
N VAL A 273 -9.91 71.60 72.75
CA VAL A 273 -9.81 72.59 71.66
C VAL A 273 -8.37 72.76 71.18
N TRP A 274 -7.39 72.66 72.08
CA TRP A 274 -5.97 72.71 71.71
C TRP A 274 -5.53 71.48 70.91
N LEU A 275 -5.94 70.28 71.36
CA LEU A 275 -5.66 69.01 70.68
C LEU A 275 -6.34 68.91 69.30
N GLU A 276 -7.57 69.39 69.17
CA GLU A 276 -8.26 69.43 67.87
C GLU A 276 -7.57 70.39 66.88
N GLN A 277 -6.99 71.50 67.35
CA GLN A 277 -6.23 72.42 66.49
C GLN A 277 -4.91 71.81 66.00
N GLU A 278 -4.22 71.05 66.85
CA GLU A 278 -2.97 70.37 66.49
C GLU A 278 -3.18 69.26 65.45
N TYR A 279 -4.36 68.62 65.46
CA TYR A 279 -4.74 67.62 64.45
C TYR A 279 -5.24 68.22 63.12
N VAL A 280 -5.76 69.45 63.11
CA VAL A 280 -6.39 70.09 61.93
C VAL A 280 -5.43 70.97 61.13
N SER A 281 -4.28 71.41 61.66
CA SER A 281 -3.29 72.20 60.89
C SER A 281 -1.84 71.94 61.32
N PRO A 282 -1.11 71.04 60.63
CA PRO A 282 0.26 70.67 61.02
C PRO A 282 1.35 71.68 60.65
N GLU A 283 1.03 72.87 60.11
CA GLU A 283 2.03 73.80 59.55
C GLU A 283 2.29 75.11 60.35
N GLN A 284 1.68 75.34 61.52
CA GLN A 284 2.03 76.50 62.35
C GLN A 284 1.96 76.20 63.86
N PRO A 285 3.06 76.38 64.64
CA PRO A 285 2.99 76.28 66.08
C PRO A 285 2.29 77.52 66.68
N PRO A 286 1.37 77.36 67.65
CA PRO A 286 0.76 78.49 68.32
C PRO A 286 1.79 79.24 69.18
N VAL A 287 1.92 80.54 68.93
CA VAL A 287 2.74 81.43 69.75
C VAL A 287 2.07 81.59 71.11
N ARG A 288 2.65 80.97 72.16
CA ARG A 288 2.37 81.37 73.54
C ARG A 288 2.89 82.80 73.73
N ALA A 289 1.97 83.76 73.77
CA ALA A 289 2.28 85.07 74.33
C ALA A 289 2.64 84.86 75.81
N ASP A 290 3.74 85.48 76.22
CA ASP A 290 4.30 85.51 77.59
C ASP A 290 5.24 84.35 77.98
N SER A 291 6.50 84.45 77.54
CA SER A 291 7.62 84.57 78.47
C SER A 291 8.92 84.91 77.72
N THR A 292 9.32 86.17 77.82
CA THR A 292 10.65 86.67 77.46
C THR A 292 11.65 86.21 78.52
N ILE A 293 12.58 85.32 78.16
CA ILE A 293 13.89 85.23 78.83
C ILE A 293 14.96 85.12 77.76
N ALA A 294 15.71 86.21 77.60
CA ALA A 294 16.96 86.26 76.88
C ALA A 294 18.07 85.62 77.73
N CYS A 295 18.85 84.72 77.15
CA CYS A 295 20.28 84.58 77.44
C CYS A 295 20.97 83.97 76.22
N ASP A 296 22.07 84.64 75.85
CA ASP A 296 22.83 84.61 74.60
C ASP A 296 23.78 83.37 74.48
N PRO A 297 24.53 83.21 73.37
CA PRO A 297 24.92 81.92 72.82
C PRO A 297 26.39 81.58 73.07
N GLY A 298 26.76 80.30 72.89
CA GLY A 298 28.17 79.96 72.78
C GLY A 298 28.51 78.47 72.82
N GLN A 299 29.04 78.02 71.68
CA GLN A 299 29.98 76.90 71.49
C GLN A 299 29.42 75.47 71.54
N ALA A 300 29.89 74.48 70.79
CA ALA A 300 30.69 74.31 69.57
C ALA A 300 30.94 72.78 69.46
N GLY A 301 31.05 72.22 68.25
CA GLY A 301 31.69 70.91 67.99
C GLY A 301 30.73 69.77 67.63
N ILE A 302 30.64 69.31 66.36
CA ILE A 302 31.52 68.33 65.68
C ILE A 302 31.33 66.92 66.31
N ALA A 303 30.91 65.84 65.64
CA ALA A 303 31.18 65.34 64.30
C ALA A 303 30.12 64.35 63.77
N ASP A 304 30.00 64.30 62.43
CA ASP A 304 30.01 63.10 61.55
C ASP A 304 30.37 61.75 62.25
N SER A 305 29.80 60.57 61.94
CA SER A 305 29.63 59.92 60.62
C SER A 305 29.12 58.45 60.83
N PRO A 306 29.02 57.53 59.83
CA PRO A 306 27.78 56.79 59.56
C PRO A 306 27.92 55.24 59.53
N LEU A 307 26.80 54.58 59.16
CA LEU A 307 26.69 53.34 58.35
C LEU A 307 27.49 52.09 58.74
N ALA A 308 26.73 51.05 59.11
CA ALA A 308 26.83 49.71 58.54
C ALA A 308 25.41 49.14 58.35
#